data_AF-A0A060YGS4-F1
#
_entry.id   AF-A0A060YGS4-F1
#
_cell.length_a   1.000
_cell.length_b   1.000
_cell.length_c   1.000
_cell.angle_alpha   90.00
_cell.angle_beta   90.00
_cell.angle_gamma   90.00
#
_symmetry.space_group_name_H-M   'P 1'
#
loop_
_entity.id
_entity.type
_entity.pdbx_description
1 polymer ?
#
loop_
_entity_poly.entity_id
_entity_poly.type
_entity_poly.pdbx_seq_one_letter_code
_entity_poly.pdbx_strand_id
1 'polypeptide(L)'
;MVTGFLGCLGALKEQRCLLMTFFVILLLLVLTEVTLTLVLHIFHKELDTKAQNELKEGMKGYLTDEGLKKSWDNVQKMFKCCGVTNKTDWYLVVNGTLPFSCCSGGMDQCVEEWIEPCYQKARQWLLDNIPSVLVFGVCIGIVQILALIFSLLMYCQILRAEKYLD
;
A
#
# COMPACT_ATOMS: atom_id res chain seq x y z
N MET A 1 -10.64 -6.19 -9.52
CA MET A 1 -11.82 -6.24 -10.41
C MET A 1 -11.70 -7.33 -11.47
N VAL A 2 -10.63 -7.36 -12.27
CA VAL A 2 -10.41 -8.37 -13.34
C VAL A 2 -10.38 -9.81 -12.80
N THR A 3 -9.62 -10.06 -11.73
CA THR A 3 -9.53 -11.39 -11.09
C THR A 3 -10.90 -11.91 -10.63
N GLY A 4 -11.70 -11.06 -9.98
CA GLY A 4 -13.06 -11.42 -9.57
C GLY A 4 -13.99 -11.73 -10.74
N PHE A 5 -13.88 -11.00 -11.85
CA PHE A 5 -14.65 -11.29 -13.07
C PHE A 5 -14.26 -12.62 -13.70
N LEU A 6 -12.96 -12.90 -13.83
CA LEU A 6 -12.46 -14.17 -14.38
C LEU A 6 -12.87 -15.36 -13.51
N GLY A 7 -12.74 -15.24 -12.19
CA GLY A 7 -13.17 -16.28 -11.27
C GLY A 7 -14.68 -16.52 -11.31
N CYS A 8 -15.48 -15.45 -11.28
CA CYS A 8 -16.94 -15.55 -11.31
C CYS A 8 -17.47 -16.11 -12.64
N LEU A 9 -17.03 -15.56 -13.79
CA LEU A 9 -17.46 -16.07 -15.10
C LEU A 9 -16.88 -17.45 -15.41
N GLY A 10 -15.63 -17.71 -15.02
CA GLY A 10 -15.02 -19.03 -15.17
C GLY A 10 -15.81 -20.10 -14.43
N ALA A 11 -16.30 -19.78 -13.23
CA ALA A 11 -17.18 -20.67 -12.48
C ALA A 11 -18.58 -20.79 -13.10
N LEU A 12 -19.26 -19.66 -13.37
CA LEU A 12 -20.64 -19.66 -13.89
C LEU A 12 -20.79 -20.30 -15.28
N LYS A 13 -19.78 -20.14 -16.14
CA LYS A 13 -19.79 -20.69 -17.51
C LYS A 13 -19.04 -22.01 -17.63
N GLU A 14 -18.50 -22.52 -16.52
CA GLU A 14 -17.65 -23.72 -16.46
C GLU A 14 -16.53 -23.70 -17.53
N GLN A 15 -15.98 -22.52 -17.80
CA GLN A 15 -14.98 -22.30 -18.84
C GLN A 15 -13.57 -22.51 -18.31
N ARG A 16 -12.94 -23.62 -18.71
CA ARG A 16 -11.60 -24.03 -18.29
C ARG A 16 -10.53 -22.97 -18.49
N CYS A 17 -10.51 -22.32 -19.65
CA CYS A 17 -9.49 -21.32 -19.96
C CYS A 17 -9.57 -20.11 -19.01
N LEU A 18 -10.79 -19.64 -18.71
CA LEU A 18 -11.02 -18.55 -17.75
C LEU A 18 -10.60 -18.96 -16.34
N LEU A 19 -10.94 -20.19 -15.92
CA LEU A 19 -10.60 -20.72 -14.60
C LEU A 19 -9.09 -20.91 -14.42
N MET A 20 -8.38 -21.41 -15.44
CA MET A 20 -6.92 -21.53 -15.43
C MET A 20 -6.24 -20.16 -15.42
N THR A 21 -6.75 -19.20 -16.17
CA THR A 21 -6.23 -17.83 -16.15
C THR A 21 -6.38 -17.21 -14.76
N PHE A 22 -7.55 -17.40 -14.13
CA PHE A 22 -7.78 -16.99 -12.74
C PHE A 22 -6.78 -17.64 -11.77
N PHE A 23 -6.57 -18.97 -11.88
CA PHE A 23 -5.59 -19.70 -11.07
C PHE A 23 -4.17 -19.14 -11.21
N VAL A 24 -3.70 -18.93 -12.45
CA VAL A 24 -2.34 -18.42 -12.71
C VAL A 24 -2.16 -17.02 -12.13
N ILE A 25 -3.16 -16.14 -12.28
CA ILE A 25 -3.08 -14.79 -11.70
C ILE A 25 -3.02 -14.86 -10.17
N LEU A 26 -3.85 -15.70 -9.53
CA LEU A 26 -3.80 -15.87 -8.08
C LEU A 26 -2.46 -16.43 -7.60
N LEU A 27 -1.88 -17.39 -8.32
CA LEU A 27 -0.57 -17.94 -8.00
C LEU A 27 0.52 -16.87 -8.05
N LEU A 28 0.51 -16.02 -9.09
CA LEU A 28 1.45 -14.90 -9.20
C LEU A 28 1.27 -13.87 -8.07
N LEU A 29 0.04 -13.64 -7.62
CA LEU A 29 -0.22 -12.77 -6.46
C LEU A 29 0.40 -13.34 -5.18
N VAL A 30 0.21 -14.64 -4.90
CA VAL A 30 0.83 -15.30 -3.74
C VAL A 30 2.36 -15.20 -3.80
N LEU A 31 2.96 -15.46 -4.97
CA LEU A 31 4.41 -15.34 -5.14
C LEU A 31 4.90 -13.90 -4.92
N THR A 32 4.12 -12.90 -5.36
CA THR A 32 4.43 -11.49 -5.15
C THR A 32 4.33 -11.11 -3.69
N GLU A 33 3.33 -11.60 -2.95
CA GLU A 33 3.18 -11.35 -1.50
C GLU A 33 4.34 -11.95 -0.70
N VAL A 34 4.75 -13.19 -1.02
CA VAL A 34 5.92 -13.83 -0.40
C VAL A 34 7.19 -13.03 -0.70
N THR A 35 7.39 -12.66 -1.97
CA THR A 35 8.56 -11.88 -2.39
C THR A 35 8.61 -10.52 -1.70
N LEU A 36 7.49 -9.81 -1.65
CA LEU A 36 7.39 -8.51 -0.98
C LEU A 36 7.71 -8.63 0.52
N THR A 37 7.17 -9.65 1.19
CA THR A 37 7.44 -9.92 2.61
C THR A 37 8.92 -10.19 2.85
N LEU A 38 9.56 -11.00 2.00
CA LEU A 38 11.00 -11.29 2.10
C LEU A 38 11.84 -10.03 1.86
N VAL A 39 11.51 -9.22 0.84
CA VAL A 39 12.24 -7.98 0.53
C VAL A 39 12.11 -6.99 1.69
N LEU A 40 10.90 -6.80 2.22
CA LEU A 40 10.67 -5.93 3.38
C LEU A 40 11.45 -6.41 4.60
N HIS A 41 11.53 -7.73 4.84
CA HIS A 41 12.27 -8.27 5.97
C HIS A 41 13.79 -8.08 5.85
N ILE A 42 14.35 -8.43 4.69
CA ILE A 42 15.79 -8.42 4.45
C ILE A 42 16.33 -6.99 4.31
N PHE A 43 15.66 -6.15 3.50
CA PHE A 43 16.15 -4.83 3.10
C PHE A 43 15.47 -3.67 3.85
N HIS A 44 14.92 -3.91 5.04
CA HIS A 44 14.17 -2.88 5.77
C HIS A 44 14.98 -1.58 5.99
N LYS A 45 16.30 -1.67 6.21
CA LYS A 45 17.15 -0.49 6.46
C LYS A 45 17.36 0.34 5.19
N GLU A 46 17.66 -0.31 4.07
CA GLU A 46 17.79 0.38 2.79
C GLU A 46 16.45 0.99 2.34
N LEU A 47 15.35 0.26 2.56
CA LEU A 47 14.00 0.74 2.25
C LEU A 47 13.61 1.93 3.13
N ASP A 48 13.96 1.93 4.41
CA ASP A 48 13.70 3.07 5.30
C ASP A 48 14.40 4.35 4.79
N THR A 49 15.68 4.22 4.43
CA THR A 49 16.48 5.33 3.88
C THR A 49 15.93 5.79 2.52
N LYS A 50 15.62 4.84 1.63
CA LYS A 50 15.07 5.15 0.31
C LYS A 50 13.72 5.84 0.41
N ALA A 51 12.83 5.38 1.28
CA ALA A 51 11.52 5.98 1.50
C ALA A 51 11.65 7.44 1.98
N GLN A 52 12.57 7.72 2.91
CA GLN A 52 12.82 9.10 3.33
C GLN A 52 13.30 9.98 2.17
N ASN A 53 14.21 9.48 1.32
CA ASN A 53 14.71 10.22 0.17
C ASN A 53 13.63 10.49 -0.88
N GLU A 54 12.82 9.48 -1.23
CA GLU A 54 11.70 9.61 -2.17
C GLU A 54 10.64 10.59 -1.65
N LEU A 55 10.36 10.57 -0.34
CA LEU A 55 9.47 11.55 0.28
C LEU A 55 10.05 12.96 0.18
N LYS A 56 11.35 13.16 0.46
CA LYS A 56 12.01 14.47 0.29
C LYS A 56 11.99 14.94 -1.17
N GLU A 57 12.15 14.03 -2.12
CA GLU A 57 12.00 14.36 -3.54
C GLU A 57 10.58 14.82 -3.85
N GLY A 58 9.57 14.10 -3.34
CA GLY A 58 8.16 14.46 -3.46
C GLY A 58 7.80 15.81 -2.82
N MET A 59 8.56 16.28 -1.82
CA MET A 59 8.37 17.63 -1.27
C MET A 59 8.65 18.72 -2.30
N LYS A 60 9.57 18.51 -3.26
CA LYS A 60 9.91 19.53 -4.26
C LYS A 60 8.71 19.92 -5.15
N GLY A 61 7.75 19.01 -5.33
CA GLY A 61 6.51 19.25 -6.05
C GLY A 61 5.45 20.02 -5.25
N TYR A 62 5.69 20.32 -3.97
CA TYR A 62 4.71 20.93 -3.06
C TYR A 62 4.16 22.30 -3.53
N LEU A 63 4.99 23.12 -4.19
CA LEU A 63 4.57 24.43 -4.69
C LEU A 63 3.91 24.37 -6.08
N THR A 64 4.17 23.32 -6.85
CA THR A 64 3.77 23.22 -8.26
C THR A 64 2.57 22.32 -8.49
N ASP A 65 2.36 21.34 -7.61
CA ASP A 65 1.29 20.35 -7.71
C ASP A 65 0.33 20.49 -6.51
N GLU A 66 -0.91 20.89 -6.80
CA GLU A 66 -1.94 21.08 -5.78
C GLU A 66 -2.31 19.77 -5.05
N GLY A 67 -2.26 18.65 -5.75
CA GLY A 67 -2.50 17.31 -5.19
C GLY A 67 -1.40 16.90 -4.20
N LEU A 68 -0.13 17.14 -4.54
CA LEU A 68 1.00 16.92 -3.63
C LEU A 68 0.94 17.88 -2.44
N LYS A 69 0.60 19.15 -2.66
CA LYS A 69 0.40 20.13 -1.59
C LYS A 69 -0.63 19.64 -0.58
N LYS A 70 -1.84 19.28 -1.06
CA LYS A 70 -2.93 18.80 -0.20
C LYS A 70 -2.56 17.52 0.54
N SER A 71 -1.84 16.61 -0.11
CA SER A 71 -1.37 15.37 0.50
C SER A 71 -0.41 15.65 1.65
N TRP A 72 0.59 16.51 1.45
CA TRP A 72 1.53 16.93 2.50
C TRP A 72 0.82 17.64 3.65
N ASP A 73 -0.09 18.56 3.33
CA ASP A 73 -0.84 19.31 4.34
C ASP A 73 -1.68 18.38 5.23
N ASN A 74 -2.31 17.37 4.63
CA ASN A 74 -3.11 16.39 5.37
C ASN A 74 -2.25 15.51 6.27
N VAL A 75 -1.12 15.00 5.77
CA VAL A 75 -0.19 14.17 6.56
C VAL A 75 0.30 14.94 7.79
N GLN A 76 0.74 16.18 7.60
CA GLN A 76 1.26 17.00 8.69
C GLN A 76 0.20 17.32 9.75
N LYS A 77 -1.02 17.67 9.32
CA LYS A 77 -2.15 17.93 10.24
C LYS A 77 -2.61 16.67 10.96
N MET A 78 -2.69 15.54 10.25
CA MET A 78 -3.16 14.27 10.80
C MET A 78 -2.19 13.70 11.84
N PHE A 79 -0.90 13.70 11.53
CA PHE A 79 0.13 13.15 12.41
C PHE A 79 0.75 14.16 13.37
N LYS A 80 0.35 15.44 13.27
CA LYS A 80 0.91 16.57 14.04
C LYS A 80 2.44 16.55 13.98
N CYS A 81 2.95 16.64 12.77
CA CYS A 81 4.37 16.47 12.45
C CYS A 81 4.80 17.48 11.39
N CYS A 82 6.10 17.70 11.24
CA CYS A 82 6.64 18.59 10.22
C CYS A 82 7.91 18.05 9.55
N GLY A 83 7.91 18.08 8.22
CA GLY A 83 8.99 17.57 7.37
C GLY A 83 9.11 16.05 7.39
N VAL A 84 10.00 15.51 6.57
CA VAL A 84 10.19 14.04 6.49
C VAL A 84 10.97 13.55 7.69
N THR A 85 12.17 14.10 7.87
CA THR A 85 13.12 13.78 8.95
C THR A 85 13.32 14.94 9.90
N ASN A 86 13.08 16.16 9.45
CA ASN A 86 13.14 17.37 10.25
C ASN A 86 12.31 18.48 9.59
N LYS A 87 11.78 19.44 10.37
CA LYS A 87 11.11 20.62 9.84
C LYS A 87 11.97 21.44 8.87
N THR A 88 13.30 21.40 9.04
CA THR A 88 14.25 22.08 8.14
C THR A 88 14.23 21.53 6.72
N ASP A 89 13.69 20.32 6.49
CA ASP A 89 13.49 19.76 5.14
C ASP A 89 12.63 20.69 4.27
N TRP A 90 11.77 21.53 4.87
CA TRP A 90 10.94 22.50 4.15
C TRP A 90 11.68 23.77 3.70
N TYR A 91 12.78 24.14 4.34
CA TYR A 91 13.43 25.43 4.07
C TYR A 91 13.94 25.56 2.64
N LEU A 92 14.35 24.46 2.01
CA LEU A 92 14.77 24.43 0.62
C LEU A 92 13.59 24.45 -0.38
N VAL A 93 12.38 24.14 0.08
CA VAL A 93 11.20 23.99 -0.77
C VAL A 93 10.32 25.25 -0.72
N VAL A 94 10.14 25.83 0.47
CA VAL A 94 9.26 26.99 0.71
C VAL A 94 10.05 28.24 1.11
N ASN A 95 11.20 28.47 0.46
CA ASN A 95 12.02 29.69 0.61
C ASN A 95 12.32 30.08 2.07
N GLY A 96 12.79 29.14 2.88
CA GLY A 96 13.17 29.38 4.27
C GLY A 96 12.03 29.51 5.27
N THR A 97 10.78 29.28 4.84
CA THR A 97 9.59 29.29 5.72
C THR A 97 9.09 27.87 5.99
N LEU A 98 7.95 27.73 6.66
CA LEU A 98 7.26 26.46 6.88
C LEU A 98 5.86 26.51 6.26
N PRO A 99 5.34 25.37 5.75
CA PRO A 99 3.92 25.24 5.44
C PRO A 99 3.04 25.55 6.66
N PHE A 100 1.89 26.20 6.44
CA PHE A 100 0.90 26.43 7.50
C PHE A 100 0.38 25.12 8.13
N SER A 101 0.43 24.01 7.39
CA SER A 101 0.10 22.67 7.88
C SER A 101 1.07 22.13 8.92
N CYS A 102 2.29 22.69 9.02
CA CYS A 102 3.25 22.40 10.09
C CYS A 102 2.93 23.13 11.41
N CYS A 103 1.86 23.93 11.47
CA CYS A 103 1.55 24.79 12.60
C CYS A 103 0.27 24.36 13.32
N SER A 104 0.26 24.52 14.63
CA SER A 104 -0.92 24.47 15.49
C SER A 104 -1.50 25.89 15.63
N GLY A 105 -2.79 26.05 15.36
CA GLY A 105 -3.47 27.36 15.33
C GLY A 105 -3.92 27.76 13.91
N GLY A 106 -4.92 28.63 13.83
CA GLY A 106 -5.64 28.99 12.59
C GLY A 106 -4.79 29.66 11.50
N MET A 107 -5.45 30.09 10.41
CA MET A 107 -4.82 30.49 9.14
C MET A 107 -3.82 31.65 9.20
N ASP A 108 -3.83 32.46 10.26
CA ASP A 108 -3.20 33.78 10.21
C ASP A 108 -1.84 33.88 10.91
N GLN A 109 -1.54 33.05 11.92
CA GLN A 109 -0.22 33.03 12.58
C GLN A 109 0.14 31.63 13.11
N CYS A 110 1.35 31.17 12.77
CA CYS A 110 1.95 29.96 13.31
C CYS A 110 2.39 30.23 14.76
N VAL A 111 1.58 29.82 15.74
CA VAL A 111 1.88 30.05 17.16
C VAL A 111 2.77 28.95 17.71
N GLU A 112 2.47 27.70 17.36
CA GLU A 112 3.28 26.54 17.72
C GLU A 112 3.58 25.70 16.48
N GLU A 113 4.84 25.36 16.29
CA GLU A 113 5.29 24.49 15.20
C GLU A 113 5.35 23.03 15.66
N TRP A 114 4.93 22.09 14.81
CA TRP A 114 5.19 20.67 15.07
C TRP A 114 6.69 20.40 14.95
N ILE A 115 7.25 19.75 15.96
CA ILE A 115 8.68 19.45 16.02
C ILE A 115 8.97 18.04 15.50
N GLU A 116 8.03 17.12 15.67
CA GLU A 116 8.28 15.72 15.34
C GLU A 116 8.32 15.45 13.83
N PRO A 117 9.22 14.58 13.36
CA PRO A 117 9.32 14.23 11.96
C PRO A 117 8.19 13.29 11.51
N CYS A 118 7.59 13.59 10.35
CA CYS A 118 6.44 12.84 9.85
C CYS A 118 6.76 11.39 9.54
N TYR A 119 7.95 11.10 9.02
CA TYR A 119 8.35 9.73 8.73
C TYR A 119 8.38 8.87 10.00
N GLN A 120 8.93 9.40 11.10
CA GLN A 120 8.98 8.68 12.37
C GLN A 120 7.60 8.52 13.00
N LYS A 121 6.75 9.55 12.94
CA LYS A 121 5.35 9.46 13.42
C LYS A 121 4.55 8.43 12.63
N ALA A 122 4.67 8.41 11.31
CA ALA A 122 4.00 7.42 10.45
C ALA A 122 4.52 6.01 10.73
N ARG A 123 5.84 5.83 10.87
CA ARG A 123 6.47 4.55 11.24
C ARG A 123 6.01 4.07 12.61
N GLN A 124 5.96 4.95 13.61
CA GLN A 124 5.49 4.61 14.94
C GLN A 124 4.02 4.20 14.92
N TRP A 125 3.17 4.96 14.23
CA TRP A 125 1.77 4.61 14.06
C TRP A 125 1.61 3.24 13.40
N LEU A 126 2.43 2.93 12.38
CA LEU A 126 2.42 1.62 11.74
C LEU A 126 2.83 0.51 12.70
N LEU A 127 3.88 0.71 13.50
CA LEU A 127 4.35 -0.27 14.49
C LEU A 127 3.31 -0.50 15.60
N ASP A 128 2.65 0.55 16.06
CA ASP A 128 1.60 0.47 17.07
C ASP A 128 0.36 -0.28 16.55
N ASN A 129 0.08 -0.18 15.25
CA ASN A 129 -1.04 -0.84 14.58
C ASN A 129 -0.64 -2.11 13.80
N ILE A 130 0.60 -2.58 13.93
CA ILE A 130 1.10 -3.73 13.18
C ILE A 130 0.30 -5.02 13.41
N PRO A 131 -0.29 -5.30 14.60
CA PRO A 131 -1.08 -6.51 14.78
C PRO A 131 -2.31 -6.54 13.87
N SER A 132 -2.96 -5.39 13.66
CA SER A 132 -4.11 -5.29 12.77
C SER A 132 -3.71 -5.56 11.32
N VAL A 133 -2.60 -4.99 10.86
CA VAL A 133 -2.06 -5.20 9.51
C VAL A 133 -1.76 -6.68 9.27
N LEU A 134 -1.14 -7.35 10.25
CA LEU A 134 -0.83 -8.78 10.18
C LEU A 134 -2.10 -9.63 10.09
N VAL A 135 -3.14 -9.33 10.88
CA VAL A 135 -4.42 -10.04 10.82
C VAL A 135 -5.05 -9.93 9.43
N PHE A 136 -5.12 -8.73 8.86
CA PHE A 136 -5.65 -8.55 7.50
C PHE A 136 -4.81 -9.29 6.46
N GLY A 137 -3.49 -9.25 6.56
CA GLY A 137 -2.58 -9.98 5.67
C GLY A 137 -2.81 -11.49 5.71
N VAL A 138 -2.93 -12.08 6.91
CA VAL A 138 -3.21 -13.51 7.08
C VAL A 138 -4.58 -13.89 6.51
N CYS A 139 -5.61 -13.09 6.75
CA CYS A 139 -6.94 -13.31 6.18
C CYS A 139 -6.92 -13.32 4.64
N ILE A 140 -6.21 -12.37 4.02
CA ILE A 140 -6.06 -12.30 2.57
C ILE A 140 -5.35 -13.56 2.05
N GLY A 141 -4.25 -13.96 2.70
CA GLY A 141 -3.53 -15.18 2.34
C GLY A 141 -4.40 -16.43 2.41
N ILE A 142 -5.19 -16.61 3.48
CA ILE A 142 -6.12 -17.75 3.59
C ILE A 142 -7.13 -17.76 2.45
N VAL A 143 -7.75 -16.61 2.15
CA VAL A 143 -8.74 -16.50 1.07
C VAL A 143 -8.11 -16.84 -0.29
N GLN A 144 -6.89 -16.39 -0.56
CA GLN A 144 -6.18 -16.72 -1.80
C GLN A 144 -5.89 -18.22 -1.92
N ILE A 145 -5.41 -18.86 -0.85
CA ILE A 145 -5.13 -20.30 -0.85
C ILE A 145 -6.43 -21.10 -1.07
N LEU A 146 -7.52 -20.73 -0.40
CA LEU A 146 -8.83 -21.35 -0.63
C LEU A 146 -9.30 -21.17 -2.08
N ALA A 147 -9.14 -19.97 -2.65
CA ALA A 147 -9.51 -19.70 -4.04
C ALA A 147 -8.69 -20.53 -5.04
N LEU A 148 -7.39 -20.73 -4.79
CA LEU A 148 -6.54 -21.61 -5.59
C LEU A 148 -7.00 -23.06 -5.52
N ILE A 149 -7.31 -23.56 -4.31
CA ILE A 149 -7.82 -24.92 -4.10
C ILE A 149 -9.15 -25.11 -4.85
N PHE A 150 -10.12 -24.22 -4.64
CA PHE A 150 -11.42 -24.31 -5.32
C PHE A 150 -11.31 -24.21 -6.84
N SER A 151 -10.44 -23.34 -7.34
CA SER A 151 -10.19 -23.21 -8.78
C SER A 151 -9.66 -24.52 -9.38
N LEU A 152 -8.70 -25.17 -8.74
CA LEU A 152 -8.18 -26.47 -9.19
C LEU A 152 -9.20 -27.59 -9.07
N LEU A 153 -9.97 -27.64 -7.98
CA LEU A 153 -11.01 -28.64 -7.78
C LEU A 153 -12.07 -28.54 -8.87
N MET A 154 -12.57 -27.33 -9.13
CA MET A 154 -13.57 -27.08 -10.17
C MET A 154 -13.01 -27.38 -11.56
N TYR A 155 -11.77 -27.00 -11.85
CA TYR A 155 -11.11 -27.35 -13.11
C TYR A 155 -11.02 -28.88 -13.32
N CYS A 156 -10.63 -29.62 -12.28
CA CYS A 156 -10.59 -31.08 -12.31
C CYS A 156 -11.97 -31.71 -12.50
N GLN A 157 -13.02 -31.13 -11.90
CA GLN A 157 -14.39 -31.61 -12.08
C GLN A 157 -14.88 -31.42 -13.52
N ILE A 158 -14.67 -30.23 -14.10
CA ILE A 158 -15.02 -29.96 -15.50
C ILE A 158 -14.22 -30.87 -16.44
N LEU A 159 -12.95 -31.14 -16.14
CA LEU A 159 -12.12 -32.13 -16.86
C LEU A 159 -12.71 -33.52 -16.87
N ARG A 160 -13.18 -34.01 -15.73
CA ARG A 160 -13.82 -35.32 -15.64
C ARG A 160 -15.14 -35.33 -16.40
N ALA A 161 -15.96 -34.27 -16.29
CA ALA A 161 -17.26 -34.20 -16.93
C ALA A 161 -17.19 -34.30 -18.46
N GLU A 162 -16.29 -33.57 -19.13
CA GLU A 162 -16.14 -33.72 -20.59
C GLU A 162 -15.65 -35.11 -20.99
N LYS A 163 -14.75 -35.73 -20.21
CA LYS A 163 -14.27 -37.09 -20.51
C LYS A 163 -15.39 -38.16 -20.48
N TYR A 164 -16.49 -37.91 -19.77
CA TYR A 164 -17.66 -38.81 -19.79
C TYR A 164 -18.63 -38.53 -20.95
N LEU A 165 -18.49 -37.40 -21.62
CA LEU A 165 -19.34 -36.98 -22.74
C LEU A 165 -18.74 -37.36 -24.11
N ASP A 166 -17.42 -37.57 -24.19
CA ASP A 166 -16.68 -38.09 -25.35
C ASP A 166 -16.58 -39.64 -25.34
#